data_AF-A0A6M0JXR6-F1
#
_entry.id   AF-A0A6M0JXR6-F1
#
_cell.length_a   1.000
_cell.length_b   1.000
_cell.length_c   1.000
_cell.angle_alpha   90.00
_cell.angle_beta   90.00
_cell.angle_gamma   90.00
#
_symmetry.space_group_name_H-M   'P 1'
#
loop_
_entity.id
_entity.type
_entity.pdbx_description
1 polymer ?
#
loop_
_entity_poly.entity_id
_entity_poly.type
_entity_poly.pdbx_seq_one_letter_code
_entity_poly.pdbx_strand_id
1 'polypeptide(L)'
;MDRFTRNYSILLGIAVIIGLFFWAQSVWQPKVWELDEVLTSDPTLIDYPYQFRVRSFEDGTAVISTPRSFDIPAIRFLEIIHPKLAGKAQDDPEMIAAQQDLIDHQKRAMGLILAQDGVDRVDWQLDTQWLADRGVHR
;
A
#
# COMPACT_ATOMS: atom_id res chain seq x y z
N MET A 1 49.05 -2.39 -14.45
CA MET A 1 47.82 -3.20 -14.33
C MET A 1 47.93 -4.36 -15.31
N ASP A 2 47.99 -5.59 -14.81
CA ASP A 2 48.08 -6.77 -15.67
C ASP A 2 46.78 -6.96 -16.49
N ARG A 3 46.84 -7.76 -17.56
CA ARG A 3 45.68 -7.99 -18.45
C ARG A 3 44.49 -8.61 -17.73
N PHE A 4 44.74 -9.42 -16.71
CA PHE A 4 43.71 -10.10 -15.94
C PHE A 4 42.93 -9.10 -15.07
N THR A 5 43.63 -8.25 -14.31
CA THR A 5 43.02 -7.17 -13.52
C THR A 5 42.23 -6.19 -14.40
N ARG A 6 42.76 -5.84 -15.58
CA ARG A 6 42.03 -4.96 -16.53
C ARG A 6 40.74 -5.59 -17.05
N ASN A 7 40.80 -6.85 -17.51
CA ASN A 7 39.63 -7.52 -18.06
C ASN A 7 38.59 -7.81 -16.98
N TYR A 8 39.04 -8.17 -15.76
CA TYR A 8 38.16 -8.37 -14.62
C TYR A 8 37.41 -7.08 -14.23
N SER A 9 38.11 -5.94 -14.14
CA SER A 9 37.47 -4.66 -13.82
C SER A 9 36.47 -4.22 -14.89
N ILE A 10 36.73 -4.53 -16.16
CA ILE A 10 35.77 -4.27 -17.26
C ILE A 10 34.53 -5.14 -17.10
N LEU A 11 34.69 -6.45 -16.87
CA LEU A 11 33.56 -7.36 -16.67
C LEU A 11 32.74 -6.98 -15.43
N LEU A 12 33.40 -6.61 -14.33
CA LEU A 12 32.73 -6.14 -13.12
C LEU A 12 31.96 -4.83 -13.38
N GLY A 13 32.59 -3.88 -14.09
CA GLY A 13 31.92 -2.64 -14.48
C GLY A 13 30.67 -2.89 -15.32
N ILE A 14 30.73 -3.81 -16.28
CA ILE A 14 29.58 -4.23 -17.09
C ILE A 14 28.50 -4.86 -16.21
N ALA A 15 28.86 -5.77 -15.30
CA ALA A 15 27.91 -6.41 -14.40
C ALA A 15 27.18 -5.40 -13.51
N VAL A 16 27.90 -4.40 -12.99
CA VAL A 16 27.30 -3.31 -12.20
C VAL A 16 26.34 -2.47 -13.04
N ILE A 17 26.71 -2.11 -14.27
CA ILE A 17 25.83 -1.35 -15.17
C ILE A 17 24.55 -2.12 -15.48
N ILE A 18 24.67 -3.43 -15.77
CA ILE A 18 23.51 -4.29 -16.01
C ILE A 18 22.63 -4.35 -14.76
N GLY A 19 23.22 -4.54 -13.57
CA GLY A 19 22.49 -4.54 -12.31
C GLY A 19 21.73 -3.23 -12.06
N LEU A 20 22.36 -2.09 -12.31
CA LEU A 20 21.74 -0.77 -12.19
C LEU A 20 20.62 -0.56 -13.21
N PHE A 21 20.77 -1.08 -14.44
CA PHE A 21 19.74 -1.00 -15.47
C PHE A 21 18.46 -1.76 -15.05
N PHE A 22 18.61 -3.01 -14.60
CA PHE A 22 17.47 -3.79 -14.10
C PHE A 22 16.84 -3.18 -12.85
N TRP A 23 17.65 -2.65 -11.93
CA TRP A 23 17.15 -1.94 -10.77
C TRP A 23 16.34 -0.71 -11.16
N ALA A 24 16.84 0.11 -12.10
CA ALA A 24 16.14 1.30 -12.56
C ALA A 24 14.79 0.96 -13.22
N GLN A 25 14.73 -0.10 -14.03
CA GLN A 25 13.48 -0.58 -14.60
C GLN A 25 12.50 -1.05 -13.52
N SER A 26 12.98 -1.71 -12.47
CA SER A 26 12.13 -2.20 -11.38
C SER A 26 11.51 -1.06 -10.56
N VAL A 27 12.23 0.05 -10.34
CA VAL A 27 11.76 1.20 -9.56
C VAL A 27 10.80 2.08 -10.36
N TRP A 28 10.87 2.03 -11.69
CA TRP A 28 10.04 2.84 -12.57
C TRP A 28 8.61 2.28 -12.69
N GLN A 29 7.72 2.75 -11.80
CA GLN A 29 6.32 2.31 -11.71
C GLN A 29 5.35 3.48 -11.94
N PRO A 30 5.32 4.10 -13.14
CA PRO A 30 4.59 5.34 -13.39
C PRO A 30 3.09 5.20 -13.17
N LYS A 31 2.51 4.05 -13.54
CA LYS A 31 1.08 3.80 -13.35
C LYS A 31 0.71 3.65 -11.87
N VAL A 32 1.58 3.06 -11.06
CA VAL A 32 1.37 3.00 -9.60
C VAL A 32 1.34 4.40 -9.00
N TRP A 33 2.26 5.28 -9.40
CA TRP A 33 2.31 6.66 -8.90
C TRP A 33 1.08 7.48 -9.31
N GLU A 34 0.66 7.36 -10.56
CA GLU A 34 -0.57 7.99 -11.07
C GLU A 34 -1.79 7.55 -10.26
N LEU A 35 -1.96 6.24 -10.05
CA LEU A 35 -3.06 5.69 -9.27
C LEU A 35 -2.97 6.06 -7.77
N ASP A 36 -1.77 6.10 -7.20
CA ASP A 36 -1.55 6.52 -5.81
C ASP A 36 -1.91 8.00 -5.62
N GLU A 37 -1.56 8.85 -6.58
CA GLU A 37 -1.90 10.28 -6.56
C GLU A 37 -3.41 10.50 -6.50
N VAL A 38 -4.20 9.69 -7.22
CA VAL A 38 -5.67 9.72 -7.16
C VAL A 38 -6.18 9.47 -5.72
N LEU A 39 -5.61 8.48 -5.01
CA LEU A 39 -6.00 8.19 -3.63
C LEU A 39 -5.53 9.28 -2.66
N THR A 40 -4.33 9.81 -2.86
CA THR A 40 -3.70 10.77 -1.92
C THR A 40 -4.13 12.20 -2.17
N SER A 41 -4.88 12.46 -3.24
CA SER A 41 -5.46 13.76 -3.57
C SER A 41 -6.96 13.83 -3.28
N ASP A 42 -7.60 12.70 -2.94
CA ASP A 42 -9.02 12.68 -2.61
C ASP A 42 -9.27 13.28 -1.21
N PRO A 43 -10.12 14.32 -1.09
CA PRO A 43 -10.30 15.05 0.16
C PRO A 43 -10.89 14.19 1.28
N THR A 44 -11.72 13.19 0.96
CA THR A 44 -12.30 12.33 1.99
C THR A 44 -11.32 11.28 2.47
N LEU A 45 -10.44 10.77 1.59
CA LEU A 45 -9.42 9.81 2.00
C LEU A 45 -8.28 10.45 2.80
N ILE A 46 -7.88 11.68 2.48
CA ILE A 46 -6.81 12.41 3.17
C ILE A 46 -7.19 12.70 4.63
N ASP A 47 -8.45 13.03 4.88
CA ASP A 47 -8.94 13.37 6.23
C ASP A 47 -9.05 12.14 7.14
N TYR A 48 -8.97 10.92 6.58
CA TYR A 48 -9.03 9.69 7.34
C TYR A 48 -7.68 9.38 8.02
N PRO A 49 -7.65 8.88 9.27
CA PRO A 49 -6.40 8.59 9.99
C PRO A 49 -5.47 7.55 9.33
N TYR A 50 -5.96 6.82 8.33
CA TYR A 50 -5.21 5.85 7.55
C TYR A 50 -5.21 6.23 6.06
N GLN A 51 -4.02 6.53 5.53
CA GLN A 51 -3.85 6.82 4.11
C GLN A 51 -3.78 5.52 3.30
N PHE A 52 -4.78 5.28 2.45
CA PHE A 52 -4.74 4.22 1.46
C PHE A 52 -3.68 4.51 0.39
N ARG A 53 -2.94 3.48 0.00
CA ARG A 53 -1.85 3.57 -0.98
C ARG A 53 -1.96 2.47 -2.02
N VAL A 54 -1.60 2.77 -3.26
CA VAL A 54 -1.41 1.75 -4.30
C VAL A 54 -0.05 1.10 -4.10
N ARG A 55 -0.03 -0.24 -4.04
CA ARG A 55 1.17 -1.05 -3.78
C ARG A 55 1.75 -1.63 -5.06
N SER A 56 0.90 -2.02 -5.99
CA SER A 56 1.30 -2.51 -7.31
C SER A 56 0.16 -2.35 -8.31
N PHE A 57 0.50 -2.40 -9.59
CA PHE A 57 -0.45 -2.43 -10.70
C PHE A 57 0.10 -3.34 -11.79
N GLU A 58 -0.58 -4.45 -12.04
CA GLU A 58 -0.16 -5.48 -13.00
C GLU A 58 -1.40 -6.09 -13.68
N ASP A 59 -1.37 -6.24 -15.00
CA ASP A 59 -2.43 -6.87 -15.80
C ASP A 59 -3.86 -6.36 -15.46
N GLY A 60 -4.00 -5.04 -15.35
CA GLY A 60 -5.27 -4.38 -15.03
C GLY A 60 -5.73 -4.54 -13.58
N THR A 61 -4.96 -5.22 -12.73
CA THR A 61 -5.23 -5.35 -11.29
C THR A 61 -4.41 -4.33 -10.51
N ALA A 62 -5.09 -3.40 -9.82
CA ALA A 62 -4.48 -2.52 -8.84
C ALA A 62 -4.54 -3.14 -7.45
N VAL A 63 -3.43 -3.11 -6.71
CA VAL A 63 -3.39 -3.58 -5.32
C VAL A 63 -3.35 -2.38 -4.38
N ILE A 64 -4.36 -2.25 -3.52
CA ILE A 64 -4.47 -1.15 -2.54
C ILE A 64 -4.11 -1.67 -1.14
N SER A 65 -3.46 -0.83 -0.34
CA SER A 65 -3.16 -1.13 1.06
C SER A 65 -4.41 -1.19 1.94
N THR A 66 -4.44 -2.12 2.89
CA THR A 66 -5.50 -2.23 3.90
C THR A 66 -4.90 -2.44 5.28
N PRO A 67 -5.47 -1.84 6.35
CA PRO A 67 -4.99 -2.05 7.71
C PRO A 67 -5.59 -3.32 8.36
N ARG A 68 -6.51 -4.00 7.66
CA ARG A 68 -7.18 -5.21 8.14
C ARG A 68 -6.95 -6.40 7.23
N SER A 69 -6.98 -7.58 7.83
CA SER A 69 -7.02 -8.88 7.17
C SER A 69 -7.90 -9.84 7.98
N PHE A 70 -7.93 -11.11 7.61
CA PHE A 70 -8.57 -12.13 8.44
C PHE A 70 -7.86 -12.28 9.80
N ASP A 71 -6.52 -12.25 9.81
CA ASP A 71 -5.72 -12.39 11.03
C ASP A 71 -5.73 -11.11 11.89
N ILE A 72 -5.90 -9.95 11.24
CA ILE A 72 -5.92 -8.64 11.90
C ILE A 72 -7.29 -8.00 11.66
N PRO A 73 -8.26 -8.22 12.56
CA PRO A 73 -9.63 -7.77 12.36
C PRO A 73 -9.73 -6.25 12.44
N ALA A 74 -10.75 -5.70 11.77
CA ALA A 74 -10.98 -4.25 11.70
C ALA A 74 -11.01 -3.58 13.09
N ILE A 75 -11.59 -4.24 14.10
CA ILE A 75 -11.66 -3.73 15.47
C ILE A 75 -10.27 -3.35 16.01
N ARG A 76 -9.25 -4.21 15.80
CA ARG A 76 -7.89 -3.93 16.30
C ARG A 76 -7.30 -2.69 15.65
N PHE A 77 -7.56 -2.49 14.36
CA PHE A 77 -7.19 -1.27 13.66
C PHE A 77 -7.96 -0.04 14.20
N LEU A 78 -9.27 -0.17 14.42
CA LEU A 78 -10.11 0.92 14.91
C LEU A 78 -9.72 1.38 16.32
N GLU A 79 -9.32 0.45 17.20
CA GLU A 79 -8.78 0.79 18.53
C GLU A 79 -7.48 1.60 18.43
N ILE A 80 -6.67 1.39 17.39
CA ILE A 80 -5.43 2.13 17.16
C ILE A 80 -5.70 3.55 16.69
N ILE A 81 -6.62 3.74 15.74
CA ILE A 81 -6.91 5.08 15.18
C ILE A 81 -7.92 5.87 16.03
N HIS A 82 -8.72 5.18 16.85
CA HIS A 82 -9.67 5.78 17.79
C HIS A 82 -9.49 5.13 19.17
N PRO A 83 -8.53 5.59 19.99
CA PRO A 83 -8.25 5.00 21.30
C PRO A 83 -9.45 4.93 22.25
N LYS A 84 -10.44 5.80 22.07
CA LYS A 84 -11.72 5.78 22.81
C LYS A 84 -12.56 4.51 22.57
N LEU A 85 -12.28 3.76 21.51
CA LEU A 85 -12.96 2.52 21.17
C LEU A 85 -12.35 1.29 21.85
N ALA A 86 -11.17 1.44 22.48
CA ALA A 86 -10.49 0.35 23.15
C ALA A 86 -11.38 -0.27 24.24
N GLY A 87 -11.59 -1.59 24.15
CA GLY A 87 -12.41 -2.34 25.10
C GLY A 87 -13.92 -2.19 24.93
N LYS A 88 -14.40 -1.44 23.93
CA LYS A 88 -15.82 -1.46 23.56
C LYS A 88 -16.19 -2.79 22.90
N ALA A 89 -17.43 -3.21 23.09
CA ALA A 89 -17.96 -4.38 22.42
C ALA A 89 -18.11 -4.13 20.91
N GLN A 90 -18.10 -5.20 20.10
CA GLN A 90 -18.23 -5.11 18.64
C GLN A 90 -19.58 -4.49 18.21
N ASP A 91 -20.61 -4.65 19.02
CA ASP A 91 -21.96 -4.13 18.82
C ASP A 91 -22.21 -2.79 19.51
N ASP A 92 -21.19 -2.18 20.14
CA ASP A 92 -21.28 -0.82 20.65
C ASP A 92 -21.57 0.16 19.50
N PRO A 93 -22.53 1.10 19.63
CA PRO A 93 -22.88 2.02 18.57
C PRO A 93 -21.71 2.83 18.00
N GLU A 94 -20.73 3.23 18.83
CA GLU A 94 -19.55 3.95 18.36
C GLU A 94 -18.59 3.02 17.58
N MET A 95 -18.50 1.75 17.97
CA MET A 95 -17.70 0.75 17.27
C MET A 95 -18.33 0.41 15.91
N ILE A 96 -19.64 0.29 15.83
CA ILE A 96 -20.37 0.10 14.56
C ILE A 96 -20.17 1.32 13.65
N ALA A 97 -20.31 2.53 14.19
CA ALA A 97 -20.11 3.76 13.42
C ALA A 97 -18.69 3.83 12.82
N ALA A 98 -17.66 3.51 13.61
CA ALA A 98 -16.27 3.49 13.15
C ALA A 98 -15.99 2.38 12.11
N GLN A 99 -16.63 1.21 12.26
CA GLN A 99 -16.56 0.15 11.24
C GLN A 99 -17.21 0.59 9.92
N GLN A 100 -18.37 1.24 10.00
CA GLN A 100 -19.07 1.76 8.83
C GLN A 100 -18.24 2.85 8.13
N ASP A 101 -17.65 3.75 8.90
CA ASP A 101 -16.76 4.79 8.38
C ASP A 101 -15.56 4.19 7.64
N LEU A 102 -14.90 3.16 8.19
CA LEU A 102 -13.86 2.42 7.50
C LEU A 102 -14.36 1.79 6.19
N ILE A 103 -15.54 1.17 6.19
CA ILE A 103 -16.14 0.55 4.99
C ILE A 103 -16.35 1.60 3.90
N ASP A 104 -16.84 2.78 4.25
CA ASP A 104 -17.13 3.85 3.31
C ASP A 104 -15.84 4.40 2.69
N HIS A 105 -14.78 4.57 3.48
CA HIS A 105 -13.45 4.93 2.96
C HIS A 105 -12.84 3.84 2.08
N GLN A 106 -12.96 2.56 2.44
CA GLN A 106 -12.50 1.45 1.60
C GLN A 106 -13.25 1.39 0.26
N LYS A 107 -14.57 1.59 0.28
CA LYS A 107 -15.39 1.65 -0.94
C LYS A 107 -15.01 2.84 -1.81
N ARG A 108 -14.75 4.00 -1.21
CA ARG A 108 -14.32 5.19 -1.94
C ARG A 108 -12.97 4.98 -2.62
N ALA A 109 -11.97 4.47 -1.88
CA ALA A 109 -10.66 4.15 -2.46
C ALA A 109 -10.78 3.16 -3.62
N MET A 110 -11.54 2.07 -3.44
CA MET A 110 -11.80 1.11 -4.50
C MET A 110 -12.50 1.73 -5.71
N GLY A 111 -13.54 2.54 -5.48
CA GLY A 111 -14.31 3.19 -6.55
C GLY A 111 -13.49 4.19 -7.36
N LEU A 112 -12.62 4.96 -6.69
CA LEU A 112 -11.72 5.89 -7.37
C LEU A 112 -10.73 5.17 -8.28
N ILE A 113 -10.17 4.05 -7.82
CA ILE A 113 -9.19 3.27 -8.58
C ILE A 113 -9.85 2.51 -9.73
N LEU A 114 -11.01 1.88 -9.51
CA LEU A 114 -11.77 1.21 -10.57
C LEU A 114 -12.28 2.18 -11.66
N ALA A 115 -12.37 3.47 -11.37
CA ALA A 115 -12.73 4.49 -12.35
C ALA A 115 -11.56 4.91 -13.25
N GLN A 116 -10.32 4.46 -12.96
CA GLN A 116 -9.14 4.83 -13.74
C GLN A 116 -8.97 3.96 -14.98
N ASP A 117 -8.47 4.56 -16.05
CA ASP A 117 -8.23 3.86 -17.30
C ASP A 117 -7.24 2.70 -17.13
N GLY A 118 -7.63 1.54 -17.66
CA GLY A 118 -6.85 0.31 -17.63
C GLY A 118 -6.94 -0.47 -16.32
N VAL A 119 -7.78 -0.06 -15.36
CA VAL A 119 -8.03 -0.82 -14.13
C VAL A 119 -9.28 -1.68 -14.29
N ASP A 120 -9.10 -2.99 -14.28
CA ASP A 120 -10.17 -3.99 -14.36
C ASP A 120 -10.59 -4.50 -12.98
N ARG A 121 -9.65 -4.51 -12.02
CA ARG A 121 -9.85 -5.12 -10.70
C ARG A 121 -9.04 -4.42 -9.62
N VAL A 122 -9.56 -4.47 -8.39
CA VAL A 122 -8.86 -4.03 -7.18
C VAL A 122 -8.71 -5.20 -6.22
N ASP A 123 -7.47 -5.47 -5.83
CA ASP A 123 -7.12 -6.40 -4.76
C ASP A 123 -6.58 -5.62 -3.55
N TRP A 124 -6.60 -6.25 -2.37
CA TRP A 124 -6.18 -5.63 -1.12
C TRP A 124 -4.95 -6.32 -0.54
N GLN A 125 -3.95 -5.54 -0.13
CA GLN A 125 -2.75 -6.03 0.55
C GLN A 125 -2.63 -5.44 1.94
N LEU A 126 -2.38 -6.31 2.92
CA LEU A 126 -2.18 -5.90 4.31
C LEU A 126 -0.98 -4.97 4.45
N ASP A 127 -1.20 -3.82 5.09
CA ASP A 127 -0.17 -2.82 5.35
C ASP A 127 0.65 -3.18 6.59
N THR A 128 1.52 -4.16 6.42
CA THR A 128 2.36 -4.70 7.51
C THR A 128 3.28 -3.65 8.12
N GLN A 129 3.77 -2.70 7.33
CA GLN A 129 4.63 -1.62 7.81
C GLN A 129 3.86 -0.66 8.71
N TRP A 130 2.71 -0.15 8.26
CA TRP A 130 1.88 0.74 9.08
C TRP A 130 1.47 0.09 10.41
N LEU A 131 1.16 -1.21 10.38
CA LEU A 131 0.82 -1.99 11.56
C LEU A 131 2.02 -2.15 12.50
N ALA A 132 3.20 -2.48 11.98
CA ALA A 132 4.42 -2.60 12.76
C ALA A 132 4.82 -1.28 13.42
N ASP A 133 4.68 -0.16 12.71
CA ASP A 133 4.91 1.20 13.23
C ASP A 133 3.96 1.55 14.39
N ARG A 134 2.86 0.81 14.54
CA ARG A 134 1.88 0.92 15.64
C ARG A 134 1.94 -0.23 16.65
N GLY A 135 3.01 -1.05 16.59
CA GLY A 135 3.25 -2.15 17.53
C GLY A 135 2.40 -3.40 17.28
N VAL A 136 1.79 -3.53 16.10
CA VAL A 136 1.07 -4.74 15.68
C VAL A 136 1.98 -5.58 14.81
N HIS A 137 2.35 -6.75 15.32
CA HIS A 137 3.15 -7.74 14.60
C HIS A 137 2.28 -8.95 14.27
N ARG A 138 2.52 -9.55 13.10
CA ARG A 138 1.88 -10.79 12.66
C ARG A 138 2.60 -12.01 13.21
#